data_AF-A0A353ZD54-F1
#
_entry.id   AF-A0A353ZD54-F1
#
_cell.length_a   1.000
_cell.length_b   1.000
_cell.length_c   1.000
_cell.angle_alpha   90.00
_cell.angle_beta   90.00
_cell.angle_gamma   90.00
#
_symmetry.space_group_name_H-M   'P 1'
#
loop_
_entity.id
_entity.type
_entity.pdbx_description
1 polymer ?
#
loop_
_entity_poly.entity_id
_entity_poly.type
_entity_poly.pdbx_seq_one_letter_code
_entity_poly.pdbx_strand_id
1 'polypeptide(L)' 'NVSPENLAQGFTHCFFVTFGSQEDRDTYLKHPVHEEFVKLAVPRIEKALVVDYWTE' A
#
# COMPACT_ATOMS: atom_id res chain seq x y z
N ASN A 1 -4.39 -2.30 -13.24
CA ASN A 1 -5.40 -3.35 -13.05
C ASN A 1 -5.87 -3.74 -14.45
N VAL A 2 -5.81 -5.01 -14.80
CA VAL A 2 -6.15 -5.53 -16.14
C VAL A 2 -7.29 -6.55 -16.09
N SER A 3 -8.01 -6.65 -14.95
CA SER A 3 -9.18 -7.53 -14.84
C SER A 3 -10.30 -7.04 -15.77
N PRO A 4 -10.91 -7.94 -16.57
CA PRO A 4 -12.04 -7.61 -17.44
C PRO A 4 -13.38 -7.54 -16.70
N GLU A 5 -13.43 -7.88 -15.41
CA GLU A 5 -14.68 -8.05 -14.66
C GLU A 5 -15.35 -6.73 -14.26
N ASN A 6 -14.71 -5.59 -14.51
CA ASN A 6 -15.18 -4.25 -14.15
C ASN A 6 -15.43 -4.04 -12.63
N LEU A 7 -14.83 -4.87 -11.79
CA LEU A 7 -14.94 -4.79 -10.32
C LEU A 7 -13.82 -3.98 -9.66
N ALA A 8 -12.97 -3.32 -10.44
CA ALA A 8 -11.81 -2.58 -9.96
C ALA A 8 -12.15 -1.37 -9.07
N GLN A 9 -13.41 -0.95 -9.01
CA GLN A 9 -13.86 0.23 -8.23
C GLN A 9 -13.00 1.48 -8.49
N GLY A 10 -12.50 1.68 -9.72
CA GLY A 10 -11.62 2.80 -10.07
C GLY A 10 -10.17 2.70 -9.58
N PHE A 11 -9.76 1.62 -8.91
CA PHE A 11 -8.35 1.39 -8.57
C PHE A 11 -7.57 0.94 -9.81
N THR A 12 -6.46 1.63 -10.08
CA THR A 12 -5.64 1.41 -11.27
C THR A 12 -4.36 0.62 -11.01
N HIS A 13 -3.85 0.63 -9.79
CA HIS A 13 -2.59 -0.02 -9.41
C HIS A 13 -2.76 -0.83 -8.11
N CYS A 14 -1.89 -1.81 -7.90
CA CYS A 14 -1.76 -2.57 -6.67
C CYS A 14 -0.28 -2.76 -6.37
N PHE A 15 0.09 -2.63 -5.10
CA PHE A 15 1.46 -2.80 -4.63
C PHE A 15 1.45 -3.87 -3.54
N PHE A 16 2.47 -4.72 -3.54
CA PHE A 16 2.69 -5.71 -2.49
C PHE A 16 3.95 -5.33 -1.72
N VAL A 17 3.84 -5.32 -0.39
CA VAL A 17 4.97 -5.15 0.52
C VAL A 17 4.93 -6.33 1.48
N THR A 18 6.03 -7.09 1.52
CA THR A 18 6.17 -8.27 2.39
C THR A 18 7.05 -7.90 3.57
N PHE A 19 6.59 -8.21 4.78
CA PHE A 19 7.33 -8.01 6.01
C PHE A 19 7.63 -9.36 6.66
N GLY A 20 8.74 -9.46 7.40
CA GLY A 20 9.08 -10.67 8.14
C GLY A 20 8.27 -10.85 9.43
N SER A 21 7.71 -9.75 9.95
CA SER A 21 6.98 -9.70 11.21
C SER A 21 6.05 -8.48 11.29
N GLN A 22 5.19 -8.41 12.32
CA GLN A 22 4.38 -7.20 12.56
C GLN A 22 5.27 -6.02 12.97
N GLU A 23 6.32 -6.31 13.74
CA GLU A 23 7.27 -5.33 14.24
C GLU A 23 8.03 -4.65 13.09
N ASP A 24 8.38 -5.41 12.04
CA ASP A 24 8.99 -4.85 10.83
C ASP A 24 8.02 -3.91 10.09
N ARG A 25 6.74 -4.27 9.97
CA ARG A 25 5.68 -3.43 9.38
C ARG A 25 5.50 -2.15 10.19
N ASP A 26 5.42 -2.27 11.51
CA ASP A 26 5.25 -1.13 12.42
C ASP A 26 6.45 -0.17 12.36
N THR A 27 7.65 -0.72 12.23
CA THR A 27 8.89 0.05 12.04
C THR A 27 8.88 0.76 10.70
N TYR A 28 8.51 0.08 9.62
CA TYR A 28 8.37 0.67 8.28
C TYR A 28 7.41 1.87 8.26
N LEU A 29 6.23 1.74 8.88
CA LEU A 29 5.22 2.81 8.88
C LEU A 29 5.72 4.10 9.53
N LYS A 30 6.56 4.00 10.57
CA LYS A 30 7.15 5.14 11.30
C LYS A 30 8.51 5.57 10.75
N HIS A 31 9.04 4.87 9.76
CA HIS A 31 10.38 5.13 9.24
C HIS A 31 10.39 6.49 8.51
N PRO A 32 11.38 7.38 8.75
CA PRO A 32 11.38 8.73 8.17
C PRO A 32 11.33 8.73 6.64
N VAL A 33 11.98 7.75 5.98
CA VAL A 33 11.93 7.61 4.52
C VAL A 33 10.53 7.23 4.02
N HIS A 34 9.77 6.44 4.77
CA HIS A 34 8.38 6.14 4.44
C HIS A 34 7.52 7.41 4.57
N GLU A 35 7.70 8.20 5.63
CA GLU A 35 6.97 9.47 5.79
C GLU A 35 7.25 10.46 4.66
N GLU A 36 8.52 10.60 4.23
CA GLU A 36 8.88 11.43 3.08
C GLU A 36 8.25 10.92 1.78
N PHE A 37 8.19 9.60 1.59
CA PHE A 37 7.50 9.01 0.45
C PHE A 37 5.99 9.28 0.51
N VAL A 38 5.35 9.17 1.67
CA VAL A 38 3.91 9.48 1.85
C VAL A 38 3.62 10.94 1.48
N LYS A 39 4.45 11.90 1.91
CA LYS A 39 4.31 13.32 1.54
C LYS A 39 4.41 13.54 0.03
N LEU A 40 5.26 12.77 -0.66
CA LEU A 40 5.36 12.80 -2.12
C LEU A 40 4.16 12.11 -2.79
N ALA A 41 3.71 10.96 -2.28
CA ALA A 41 2.74 10.11 -2.95
C ALA A 41 1.28 10.57 -2.76
N VAL A 42 0.89 10.94 -1.53
CA VAL A 42 -0.51 11.25 -1.18
C VAL A 42 -1.14 12.33 -2.08
N PRO A 43 -0.47 13.45 -2.42
CA PRO A 43 -1.05 14.45 -3.31
C PRO A 43 -1.32 13.96 -4.74
N ARG A 44 -0.79 12.80 -5.13
CA ARG A 44 -0.91 12.18 -6.46
C ARG A 44 -1.84 10.97 -6.47
N ILE A 45 -2.41 10.60 -5.32
CA ILE A 45 -3.28 9.44 -5.15
C ILE A 45 -4.69 9.93 -4.84
N GLU A 46 -5.63 9.65 -5.73
CA GLU A 46 -7.05 10.01 -5.53
C GLU A 46 -7.68 9.25 -4.34
N LYS A 47 -7.36 7.95 -4.22
CA LYS A 47 -7.81 7.09 -3.12
C LYS A 47 -6.89 5.88 -2.95
N ALA A 48 -6.81 5.38 -1.72
CA ALA A 48 -6.05 4.18 -1.37
C ALA A 48 -6.91 3.19 -0.59
N LEU A 49 -6.70 1.90 -0.85
CA LEU A 49 -7.18 0.78 -0.04
C LEU A 49 -5.95 0.00 0.42
N VAL A 50 -5.81 -0.19 1.72
CA VAL A 50 -4.68 -0.90 2.33
C VAL A 50 -5.23 -2.10 3.09
N VAL A 51 -4.61 -3.26 2.90
CA VAL A 51 -4.96 -4.52 3.58
C VAL A 51 -3.68 -5.16 4.08
N ASP A 52 -3.58 -5.33 5.40
CA ASP A 52 -2.54 -6.12 6.05
C ASP A 52 -3.09 -7.52 6.33
N TYR A 53 -2.37 -8.56 5.91
CA TYR A 53 -2.80 -9.95 6.06
C TYR A 53 -1.61 -10.89 6.26
N TRP A 54 -1.86 -12.04 6.89
CA TRP A 54 -0.89 -13.12 7.04
C TRP A 54 -0.98 -14.08 5.87
N THR A 55 0.16 -14.56 5.39
CA THR A 55 0.24 -15.47 4.24
C THR A 55 0.44 -16.93 4.63
N GLU A 56 0.94 -17.21 5.85
CA GLU A 56 1.03 -18.51 6.55
C GLU A 56 1.84 -18.31 7.84
#